data_AF-A0A0D3IZ98-F1
#
_entry.id   AF-A0A0D3IZ98-F1
#
_cell.length_a   1.000
_cell.length_b   1.000
_cell.length_c   1.000
_cell.angle_alpha   90.00
_cell.angle_beta   90.00
_cell.angle_gamma   90.00
#
_symmetry.space_group_name_H-M   'P 1'
#
loop_
_entity.id
_entity.type
_entity.pdbx_description
1 polymer ?
#
loop_
_entity_poly.entity_id
_entity_poly.type
_entity_poly.pdbx_seq_one_letter_code
_entity_poly.pdbx_strand_id
1 'polypeptide(L)'
;AHTLSRLREVGDSRGAVGDVRGRGLLLGVELVRDRGTREPDPELAAFAMGRMRAERVLVSTDGPHRNVLKIKPPMCFSDEDADALASALDSALAAGERELPAGRTGVLPP
;
A
#
# COMPACT_ATOMS: atom_id res chain seq x y z
N ALA A 1 12.55 -12.79 -0.63
CA ALA A 1 12.46 -12.65 0.84
C ALA A 1 12.58 -11.18 1.24
N HIS A 2 13.56 -10.45 0.67
CA HIS A 2 13.78 -9.02 0.87
C HIS A 2 12.53 -8.15 0.70
N THR A 3 11.85 -8.21 -0.45
CA THR A 3 10.66 -7.36 -0.73
C THR A 3 9.58 -7.47 0.35
N LEU A 4 9.25 -8.69 0.80
CA LEU A 4 8.25 -8.88 1.86
C LEU A 4 8.72 -8.30 3.20
N SER A 5 10.01 -8.38 3.51
CA SER A 5 10.59 -7.73 4.70
C SER A 5 10.43 -6.22 4.63
N ARG A 6 10.85 -5.61 3.52
CA ARG A 6 10.78 -4.16 3.32
C ARG A 6 9.35 -3.63 3.43
N LEU A 7 8.38 -4.33 2.83
CA LEU A 7 6.97 -3.96 2.94
C LEU A 7 6.41 -4.12 4.36
N ARG A 8 6.87 -5.12 5.12
CA ARG A 8 6.49 -5.29 6.53
C ARG A 8 7.04 -4.19 7.40
N GLU A 9 8.28 -3.76 7.18
CA GLU A 9 8.86 -2.65 7.94
C GLU A 9 8.08 -1.34 7.74
N VAL A 10 7.66 -1.05 6.51
CA VAL A 10 6.71 0.06 6.22
C VAL A 10 5.35 -0.20 6.87
N GLY A 11 4.89 -1.45 6.82
CA GLY A 11 3.65 -1.86 7.46
C GLY A 11 3.66 -1.55 8.95
N ASP A 12 4.71 -1.95 9.67
CA ASP A 12 4.84 -1.84 11.12
C ASP A 12 4.87 -0.37 11.59
N SER A 13 5.49 0.52 10.82
CA SER A 13 5.58 1.95 11.13
C SER A 13 4.30 2.76 10.86
N ARG A 14 3.31 2.18 10.15
CA ARG A 14 2.11 2.89 9.69
C ARG A 14 0.82 2.32 10.27
N GLY A 15 0.10 3.13 11.04
CA GLY A 15 -1.19 2.75 11.65
C GLY A 15 -2.27 2.40 10.62
N ALA A 16 -2.14 2.88 9.38
CA ALA A 16 -3.07 2.58 8.29
C ALA A 16 -2.85 1.23 7.59
N VAL A 17 -1.80 0.48 7.95
CA VAL A 17 -1.53 -0.85 7.38
C VAL A 17 -2.05 -1.93 8.32
N GLY A 18 -3.00 -2.73 7.84
CA GLY A 18 -3.64 -3.80 8.60
C GLY A 18 -2.91 -5.14 8.49
N ASP A 19 -2.39 -5.46 7.31
CA ASP A 19 -1.66 -6.71 7.06
C ASP A 19 -0.75 -6.59 5.82
N VAL A 20 0.39 -7.32 5.87
CA VAL A 20 1.32 -7.47 4.75
C VAL A 20 1.57 -8.95 4.51
N ARG A 21 1.04 -9.45 3.39
CA ARG A 21 0.94 -10.89 3.09
C ARG A 21 1.39 -11.24 1.68
N GLY A 22 1.63 -12.53 1.46
CA GLY A 22 2.02 -13.07 0.16
C GLY A 22 3.29 -13.92 0.22
N ARG A 23 3.75 -14.38 -0.95
CA ARG A 23 4.96 -15.20 -1.10
C ARG A 23 5.67 -14.87 -2.41
N GLY A 24 7.00 -14.92 -2.40
CA GLY A 24 7.81 -14.58 -3.58
C GLY A 24 7.57 -13.14 -4.02
N LEU A 25 7.20 -12.95 -5.29
CA LEU A 25 6.88 -11.66 -5.91
C LEU A 25 5.38 -11.48 -6.14
N LEU A 26 4.53 -12.14 -5.36
CA LEU A 26 3.09 -11.91 -5.34
C LEU A 26 2.68 -11.52 -3.91
N LEU A 27 2.60 -10.21 -3.68
CA LEU A 27 2.46 -9.61 -2.35
C LEU A 27 1.27 -8.65 -2.30
N GLY A 28 0.70 -8.49 -1.11
CA GLY A 28 -0.40 -7.59 -0.84
C GLY A 28 -0.17 -6.80 0.44
N VAL A 29 -0.48 -5.50 0.39
CA VAL A 29 -0.50 -4.59 1.54
C VAL A 29 -1.93 -4.12 1.75
N GLU A 30 -2.55 -4.56 2.83
CA GLU A 30 -3.92 -4.23 3.19
C GLU A 30 -3.97 -2.91 3.95
N LEU A 31 -4.75 -1.97 3.43
CA LEU A 31 -4.95 -0.65 4.03
C LEU A 31 -6.29 -0.60 4.75
N VAL A 32 -6.24 -0.09 5.98
CA VAL A 32 -7.37 -0.01 6.90
C VAL A 32 -7.38 1.35 7.58
N ARG A 33 -8.57 1.77 7.99
CA ARG A 33 -8.74 3.03 8.73
C ARG A 33 -8.23 2.92 10.15
N ASP A 34 -8.41 1.74 10.73
CA ASP A 34 -7.97 1.40 12.07
C ASP A 34 -7.50 -0.07 12.10
N ARG A 35 -6.34 -0.32 12.71
CA ARG A 35 -5.76 -1.67 12.82
C ARG A 35 -6.58 -2.61 13.69
N GLY A 36 -7.28 -2.08 14.70
CA GLY A 36 -8.11 -2.87 15.61
C GLY A 36 -9.40 -3.34 14.95
N THR A 37 -10.13 -2.43 14.30
CA THR A 37 -11.39 -2.76 13.61
C THR A 37 -11.17 -3.43 12.25
N ARG A 38 -9.99 -3.21 11.64
CA ARG A 38 -9.66 -3.60 10.26
C ARG A 38 -10.66 -3.10 9.22
N GLU A 39 -11.30 -1.96 9.49
CA GLU A 39 -12.21 -1.34 8.53
C GLU A 39 -11.46 -0.97 7.23
N PRO A 40 -11.87 -1.49 6.06
CA PRO A 40 -11.18 -1.24 4.80
C PRO A 40 -11.06 0.24 4.43
N ASP A 41 -9.92 0.62 3.84
CA ASP A 41 -9.65 2.00 3.39
C ASP A 41 -9.36 2.09 1.88
N PRO A 42 -10.39 1.98 1.03
CA PRO A 42 -10.23 2.09 -0.43
C PRO A 42 -9.69 3.45 -0.88
N GLU A 43 -10.01 4.52 -0.16
CA GLU A 43 -9.61 5.88 -0.52
C GLU A 43 -8.12 6.09 -0.27
N LEU A 44 -7.58 5.58 0.84
CA LEU A 44 -6.13 5.57 1.04
C LEU A 44 -5.43 4.75 -0.03
N ALA A 45 -5.97 3.58 -0.38
CA ALA A 45 -5.39 2.73 -1.40
C ALA A 45 -5.36 3.41 -2.77
N ALA A 46 -6.44 4.10 -3.15
CA ALA A 46 -6.52 4.88 -4.37
C ALA A 46 -5.52 6.05 -4.37
N PHE A 47 -5.47 6.79 -3.26
CA PHE A 47 -4.54 7.89 -3.07
C PHE A 47 -3.08 7.41 -3.16
N ALA A 48 -2.73 6.37 -2.42
CA ALA A 48 -1.38 5.82 -2.39
C ALA A 48 -0.95 5.31 -3.77
N MET A 49 -1.82 4.58 -4.47
CA MET A 49 -1.59 4.17 -5.86
C MET A 49 -1.32 5.38 -6.77
N GLY A 50 -2.10 6.47 -6.64
CA GLY A 50 -1.90 7.71 -7.40
C GLY A 50 -0.57 8.39 -7.09
N ARG A 51 -0.19 8.48 -5.81
CA ARG A 51 1.08 9.06 -5.37
C ARG A 51 2.28 8.23 -5.82
N MET A 52 2.24 6.92 -5.63
CA MET A 52 3.28 6.00 -6.12
C MET A 52 3.44 6.09 -7.63
N ARG A 53 2.34 6.22 -8.39
CA ARG A 53 2.38 6.46 -9.83
C ARG A 53 3.11 7.75 -10.19
N ALA A 54 2.89 8.84 -9.45
CA ALA A 54 3.62 10.10 -9.64
C ALA A 54 5.13 9.94 -9.36
N GLU A 55 5.49 9.05 -8.43
CA GLU A 55 6.87 8.62 -8.14
C GLU A 55 7.40 7.52 -9.07
N ARG A 56 6.67 7.22 -10.17
CA ARG A 56 7.01 6.21 -11.20
C ARG A 56 6.98 4.76 -10.72
N VAL A 57 6.34 4.47 -9.59
CA VAL A 57 6.10 3.12 -9.09
C VAL A 57 4.65 2.72 -9.35
N LEU A 58 4.46 1.71 -10.20
CA LEU A 58 3.12 1.27 -10.62
C LEU A 58 2.66 0.07 -9.80
N VAL A 59 1.55 0.25 -9.09
CA VAL A 59 0.83 -0.79 -8.36
C VAL A 59 -0.65 -0.77 -8.74
N SER A 60 -1.39 -1.79 -8.32
CA SER A 60 -2.85 -1.87 -8.52
C SER A 60 -3.53 -2.14 -7.19
N THR A 61 -4.85 -1.94 -7.12
CA THR A 61 -5.66 -2.40 -5.97
C THR A 61 -6.39 -3.69 -6.30
N ASP A 62 -6.64 -4.51 -5.28
CA ASP A 62 -7.38 -5.78 -5.37
C ASP A 62 -8.30 -5.98 -4.15
N GLY A 63 -9.03 -7.09 -4.14
CA GLY A 63 -9.96 -7.48 -3.08
C GLY A 63 -11.35 -6.83 -3.24
N PRO A 64 -12.36 -7.35 -2.52
CA PRO A 64 -13.75 -6.90 -2.65
C PRO A 64 -13.94 -5.43 -2.25
N HIS A 65 -13.07 -4.91 -1.39
CA HIS A 65 -13.11 -3.53 -0.92
C HIS A 65 -12.08 -2.63 -1.60
N ARG A 66 -11.32 -3.12 -2.58
CA ARG A 66 -10.27 -2.36 -3.30
C ARG A 66 -9.24 -1.66 -2.39
N ASN A 67 -9.01 -2.19 -1.19
CA ASN A 67 -8.14 -1.61 -0.17
C ASN A 67 -6.78 -2.32 -0.06
N VAL A 68 -6.52 -3.32 -0.91
CA VAL A 68 -5.25 -4.06 -0.89
C VAL A 68 -4.41 -3.60 -2.06
N LEU A 69 -3.25 -2.97 -1.79
CA LEU A 69 -2.25 -2.70 -2.82
C LEU A 69 -1.60 -4.03 -3.22
N LYS A 70 -1.64 -4.35 -4.51
CA LYS A 70 -1.10 -5.58 -5.09
C LYS A 70 0.23 -5.30 -5.78
N ILE A 71 1.25 -6.06 -5.36
CA ILE A 71 2.62 -6.01 -5.87
C ILE A 71 2.89 -7.34 -6.58
N LYS A 72 3.05 -7.26 -7.91
CA LYS A 72 3.35 -8.41 -8.77
C LYS A 72 4.28 -8.05 -9.93
N PRO A 73 5.54 -7.66 -9.64
CA PRO A 73 6.48 -7.20 -10.64
C PRO A 73 6.96 -8.33 -11.56
N PRO A 74 7.69 -8.01 -12.65
CA PRO A 74 8.44 -9.00 -13.44
C PRO A 74 9.44 -9.80 -12.59
N MET A 75 9.82 -10.99 -13.05
CA MET A 75 10.72 -11.88 -12.30
C MET A 75 12.16 -11.36 -12.16
N CYS A 76 12.56 -10.37 -12.97
CA CYS A 76 13.87 -9.71 -12.88
C CYS A 76 13.91 -8.58 -11.84
N PHE A 77 12.87 -8.42 -11.02
CA PHE A 77 12.79 -7.41 -9.97
C PHE A 77 13.89 -7.60 -8.92
N SER A 78 14.67 -6.55 -8.70
CA SER A 78 15.85 -6.57 -7.83
C SER A 78 15.52 -6.13 -6.40
N ASP A 79 16.51 -6.28 -5.51
CA ASP A 79 16.40 -5.78 -4.15
C ASP A 79 16.40 -4.24 -4.10
N GLU A 80 17.11 -3.58 -5.03
CA GLU A 80 17.06 -2.12 -5.19
C GLU A 80 15.67 -1.63 -5.61
N ASP A 81 15.01 -2.35 -6.55
CA ASP A 81 13.63 -2.05 -6.93
C ASP A 81 12.67 -2.23 -5.73
N ALA A 82 12.94 -3.22 -4.87
CA ALA A 82 12.16 -3.45 -3.66
C ALA A 82 12.31 -2.31 -2.65
N ASP A 83 13.52 -1.77 -2.50
CA ASP A 83 13.79 -0.61 -1.63
C ASP A 83 13.13 0.66 -2.17
N ALA A 84 13.20 0.89 -3.49
CA ALA A 84 12.49 1.99 -4.14
C ALA A 84 10.97 1.88 -3.97
N LEU A 85 10.41 0.68 -4.16
CA LEU A 85 9.00 0.39 -3.94
C LEU A 85 8.57 0.69 -2.49
N ALA A 86 9.36 0.22 -1.52
CA ALA A 86 9.06 0.42 -0.10
C ALA A 86 9.14 1.90 0.29
N SER A 87 10.15 2.63 -0.21
CA SER A 87 10.28 4.07 0.00
C SER A 87 9.10 4.85 -0.58
N ALA A 88 8.66 4.51 -1.80
CA ALA A 88 7.51 5.15 -2.44
C ALA A 88 6.20 4.86 -1.69
N LEU A 89 6.04 3.62 -1.20
CA LEU A 89 4.90 3.25 -0.38
C LEU A 89 4.87 4.04 0.94
N ASP A 90 5.99 4.13 1.65
CA ASP A 90 6.06 4.87 2.91
C ASP A 90 5.74 6.36 2.73
N SER A 91 6.33 6.99 1.70
CA SER A 91 6.04 8.38 1.30
C SER A 91 4.54 8.58 1.01
N ALA A 92 3.95 7.68 0.22
CA ALA A 92 2.56 7.76 -0.19
C ALA A 92 1.59 7.60 1.00
N LEU A 93 1.88 6.68 1.92
CA LEU A 93 1.07 6.47 3.12
C LEU A 93 1.21 7.66 4.08
N ALA A 94 2.43 8.16 4.31
CA ALA A 94 2.67 9.34 5.14
C ALA A 94 1.91 10.57 4.63
N ALA A 95 1.89 10.77 3.31
CA ALA A 95 1.11 11.83 2.68
C ALA A 95 -0.39 11.60 2.86
N GLY A 96 -0.88 10.38 2.63
CA GLY A 96 -2.30 10.06 2.76
C GLY A 96 -2.83 10.24 4.18
N GLU A 97 -2.05 9.86 5.19
CA GLU A 97 -2.37 10.07 6.62
C GLU A 97 -2.50 11.56 6.98
N ARG A 98 -1.77 12.45 6.28
CA ARG A 98 -1.78 13.89 6.52
C ARG A 98 -2.83 14.64 5.69
N GLU A 99 -3.06 14.18 4.46
CA GLU A 99 -3.85 14.91 3.45
C GLU A 99 -5.30 14.43 3.37
N LEU A 100 -5.58 13.15 3.68
CA LEU A 100 -6.95 12.63 3.62
C LEU A 100 -7.72 12.95 4.91
N PRO A 101 -9.01 13.30 4.81
CA PRO A 101 -9.84 13.52 5.98
C PRO A 101 -10.05 12.21 6.77
N ALA A 102 -10.20 12.33 8.08
CA ALA A 102 -10.42 11.20 8.99
C ALA A 102 -11.76 10.48 8.74
N GLY A 103 -12.77 11.17 8.19
CA GLY A 103 -14.14 10.67 7.96
C GLY A 103 -14.46 10.37 6.50
N ARG A 104 -13.47 9.95 5.72
CA ARG A 104 -13.60 9.70 4.27
C ARG A 104 -14.68 8.64 3.94
N THR A 105 -15.45 8.79 2.87
CA THR A 105 -16.80 8.17 2.69
C THR A 105 -16.81 6.71 2.19
N GLY A 106 -15.67 6.13 1.88
CA GLY A 106 -15.51 4.79 1.29
C GLY A 106 -15.82 4.72 -0.21
N VAL A 107 -16.17 5.85 -0.83
CA VAL A 107 -16.47 5.95 -2.26
C VAL A 107 -15.21 6.40 -3.00
N LEU A 108 -14.68 5.56 -3.89
CA LEU A 108 -13.58 5.98 -4.76
C LEU A 108 -14.05 7.12 -5.67
N PRO A 109 -13.21 8.16 -5.89
CA PRO A 109 -13.45 9.09 -6.99
C PRO A 109 -13.50 8.34 -8.32
N PRO A 110 -14.27 8.84 -9.31
CA PRO A 110 -14.44 8.20 -10.62
C PRO A 110 -13.11 8.00 -11.37
#